data_AF-A0A9D5PJ38-F1
#
_entry.id   AF-A0A9D5PJ38-F1
#
_cell.length_a   1.000
_cell.length_b   1.000
_cell.length_c   1.000
_cell.angle_alpha   90.00
_cell.angle_beta   90.00
_cell.angle_gamma   90.00
#
_symmetry.space_group_name_H-M   'P 1'
#
loop_
_entity.id
_entity.type
_entity.pdbx_description
1 polymer ?
#
loop_
_entity_poly.entity_id
_entity_poly.type
_entity_poly.pdbx_seq_one_letter_code
_entity_poly.pdbx_strand_id
1 'polypeptide(L)'
;MGYGFFDYKYHIPDEYKTGMFTTAHIGMIVLVYLLAIFLPILLRNVQRRKITIFLRVLSIAMVVLEVTKITWESYFDITTGQGFNFGGILPLYTCSLFIYTLLFAAWTKGRVQKVALSFITTIGLLFGAIGVVYCNGLNWYPLFSFGGLYSFLFHSTMFVTGMLLLITQYHEPEWKDSLWIMIPVLLLSVFAIPANYRWSADYMLLYSGSGVPIYEEIAAAAAEKGLRFLYTLLMLITHIPLACLVIGVAKFVKWSAKKIKKKPSGD
;
A
#
# COMPACT_ATOMS: atom_id res chain seq x y z
N MET A 1 15.16 6.58 -29.69
CA MET A 1 14.55 5.24 -29.63
C MET A 1 13.69 5.21 -28.37
N GLY A 2 12.43 4.81 -28.47
CA GLY A 2 11.54 4.72 -27.29
C GLY A 2 11.86 3.50 -26.43
N TYR A 3 11.08 3.30 -25.37
CA TYR A 3 11.11 2.09 -24.53
C TYR A 3 9.92 1.17 -24.86
N GLY A 4 10.12 -0.13 -24.75
CA GLY A 4 9.09 -1.17 -24.82
C GLY A 4 8.37 -1.37 -23.49
N PHE A 5 7.17 -1.95 -23.53
CA PHE A 5 6.36 -2.18 -22.33
C PHE A 5 7.05 -3.09 -21.30
N PHE A 6 7.73 -4.14 -21.76
CA PHE A 6 8.43 -5.11 -20.91
C PHE A 6 9.93 -4.81 -20.75
N ASP A 7 10.37 -3.60 -21.12
CA ASP A 7 11.78 -3.25 -20.96
C ASP A 7 12.15 -3.17 -19.48
N TYR A 8 13.31 -3.73 -19.16
CA TYR A 8 13.83 -3.71 -17.81
C TYR A 8 14.53 -2.38 -17.50
N LYS A 9 14.51 -1.95 -16.24
CA LYS A 9 15.04 -0.63 -15.80
C LYS A 9 16.47 -0.32 -16.25
N TYR A 10 17.30 -1.33 -16.51
CA TYR A 10 18.68 -1.15 -17.01
C TYR A 10 18.77 -0.92 -18.52
N HIS A 11 17.73 -1.27 -19.28
CA HIS A 11 17.66 -1.09 -20.74
C HIS A 11 16.86 0.15 -21.15
N ILE A 12 16.12 0.76 -20.21
CA ILE A 12 15.38 2.00 -20.46
C ILE A 12 16.35 3.18 -20.47
N PRO A 13 16.35 4.06 -21.49
CA PRO A 13 17.17 5.28 -21.50
C PRO A 13 16.82 6.20 -20.32
N ASP A 14 17.82 6.88 -19.75
CA ASP A 14 17.65 7.71 -18.55
C ASP A 14 16.58 8.80 -18.70
N GLU A 15 16.42 9.35 -19.91
CA GLU A 15 15.39 10.35 -20.24
C GLU A 15 13.94 9.84 -20.05
N TYR A 16 13.73 8.51 -19.98
CA TYR A 16 12.42 7.90 -19.76
C TYR A 16 12.26 7.22 -18.39
N LYS A 17 13.31 7.14 -17.56
CA LYS A 17 13.24 6.38 -16.28
C LYS A 17 12.31 7.01 -15.24
N THR A 18 12.03 8.30 -15.34
CA THR A 18 11.23 9.04 -14.36
C THR A 18 9.78 9.23 -14.84
N GLY A 19 8.89 8.35 -14.38
CA GLY A 19 7.45 8.48 -14.63
C GLY A 19 6.73 9.44 -13.67
N MET A 20 7.37 9.79 -12.55
CA MET A 20 6.77 10.52 -11.45
C MET A 20 6.49 11.98 -11.81
N PHE A 21 5.33 12.49 -11.37
CA PHE A 21 4.82 13.84 -11.64
C PHE A 21 4.81 14.32 -13.10
N THR A 22 4.92 13.40 -14.06
CA THR A 22 4.62 13.69 -15.48
C THR A 22 3.13 14.03 -15.65
N THR A 23 2.77 14.70 -16.76
CA THR A 23 1.36 15.01 -17.07
C THR A 23 0.49 13.76 -17.08
N ALA A 24 1.01 12.64 -17.60
CA ALA A 24 0.32 11.35 -17.59
C ALA A 24 0.09 10.83 -16.17
N HIS A 25 1.10 10.89 -15.30
CA HIS A 25 0.98 10.48 -13.92
C HIS A 25 -0.03 11.34 -13.15
N ILE A 26 0.01 12.67 -13.32
CA ILE A 26 -0.96 13.59 -12.71
C ILE A 26 -2.39 13.26 -13.18
N GLY A 27 -2.58 13.01 -14.48
CA GLY A 27 -3.87 12.58 -15.03
C GLY A 27 -4.37 11.28 -14.39
N MET A 28 -3.48 10.29 -14.21
CA MET A 28 -3.82 9.03 -13.57
C MET A 28 -4.10 9.17 -12.06
N ILE A 29 -3.38 10.04 -11.34
CA ILE A 29 -3.68 10.39 -9.95
C ILE A 29 -5.12 10.92 -9.86
N VAL A 30 -5.46 11.91 -10.66
CA VAL A 30 -6.82 12.51 -10.67
C VAL A 30 -7.86 11.42 -10.94
N LEU A 31 -7.65 10.59 -11.97
CA LEU A 31 -8.56 9.49 -12.30
C LEU A 31 -8.76 8.53 -11.12
N VAL A 32 -7.67 8.07 -10.48
CA VAL A 32 -7.75 7.10 -9.37
C VAL A 32 -8.45 7.70 -8.16
N TYR A 33 -8.20 8.97 -7.83
CA TYR A 33 -8.91 9.64 -6.73
C TYR A 33 -10.40 9.82 -7.02
N LEU A 34 -10.77 10.15 -8.26
CA LEU A 34 -12.18 10.18 -8.67
C LEU A 34 -12.80 8.78 -8.53
N LEU A 35 -12.14 7.74 -9.03
CA LEU A 35 -12.64 6.36 -8.92
C LEU A 35 -12.78 5.92 -7.46
N ALA A 36 -11.79 6.22 -6.61
CA ALA A 36 -11.81 5.87 -5.20
C ALA A 36 -12.97 6.53 -4.44
N ILE A 37 -13.53 7.65 -4.93
CA ILE A 37 -14.68 8.33 -4.32
C ILE A 37 -15.99 7.88 -4.99
N PHE A 38 -16.09 8.04 -6.31
CA PHE A 38 -17.36 7.86 -7.03
C PHE A 38 -17.78 6.40 -7.15
N LEU A 39 -16.84 5.48 -7.41
CA LEU A 39 -17.18 4.06 -7.58
C LEU A 39 -17.79 3.49 -6.29
N PRO A 40 -17.22 3.67 -5.09
CA PRO A 40 -17.87 3.24 -3.85
C PRO A 40 -19.22 3.88 -3.56
N ILE A 41 -19.43 5.15 -3.94
CA ILE A 41 -20.73 5.83 -3.79
C ILE A 41 -21.79 5.13 -4.64
N LEU A 42 -21.46 4.78 -5.88
CA LEU A 42 -22.35 4.01 -6.77
C LEU A 42 -22.61 2.60 -6.23
N LEU A 43 -21.61 1.99 -5.61
CA LEU A 43 -21.70 0.63 -5.06
C LEU A 43 -22.23 0.56 -3.62
N ARG A 44 -22.57 1.69 -2.98
CA ARG A 44 -22.89 1.75 -1.53
C ARG A 44 -24.06 0.86 -1.10
N ASN A 45 -24.99 0.58 -2.02
CA ASN A 45 -26.19 -0.23 -1.77
C ASN A 45 -26.03 -1.68 -2.27
N VAL A 46 -24.84 -2.05 -2.75
CA VAL A 46 -24.58 -3.41 -3.21
C VAL A 46 -24.57 -4.37 -2.03
N GLN A 47 -25.18 -5.54 -2.24
CA GLN A 47 -25.23 -6.60 -1.22
C GLN A 47 -23.82 -6.98 -0.76
N ARG A 48 -23.63 -7.15 0.56
CA ARG A 48 -22.36 -7.58 1.16
C ARG A 48 -21.79 -8.85 0.50
N ARG A 49 -22.63 -9.80 0.08
CA ARG A 49 -22.21 -11.01 -0.64
C ARG A 49 -21.41 -10.68 -1.91
N LYS A 50 -21.86 -9.70 -2.70
CA LYS A 50 -21.19 -9.28 -3.94
C LYS A 50 -19.84 -8.62 -3.64
N ILE A 51 -19.76 -7.81 -2.59
CA ILE A 51 -18.49 -7.22 -2.12
C ILE A 51 -17.53 -8.33 -1.67
N THR A 52 -17.99 -9.33 -0.94
CA THR A 52 -17.15 -10.48 -0.55
C THR A 52 -16.62 -11.26 -1.77
N ILE A 53 -17.45 -11.47 -2.80
CA ILE A 53 -17.01 -12.12 -4.05
C ILE A 53 -15.95 -11.25 -4.74
N PHE A 54 -16.16 -9.94 -4.83
CA PHE A 54 -15.17 -9.00 -5.35
C PHE A 54 -13.83 -9.11 -4.61
N LEU A 55 -13.83 -9.09 -3.26
CA LEU A 55 -12.62 -9.24 -2.46
C LEU A 55 -11.89 -10.57 -2.75
N ARG A 56 -12.63 -11.67 -2.97
CA ARG A 56 -12.02 -12.97 -3.31
C ARG A 56 -11.34 -12.93 -4.67
N VAL A 57 -12.02 -12.43 -5.69
CA VAL A 57 -11.44 -12.28 -7.03
C VAL A 57 -10.22 -11.37 -6.98
N LEU A 58 -10.34 -10.23 -6.30
CA LEU A 58 -9.25 -9.27 -6.14
C LEU A 58 -8.06 -9.88 -5.41
N SER A 59 -8.30 -10.65 -4.34
CA SER A 59 -7.23 -11.30 -3.58
C SER A 59 -6.38 -12.24 -4.43
N ILE A 60 -7.02 -13.02 -5.31
CA ILE A 60 -6.32 -13.91 -6.23
C ILE A 60 -5.59 -13.09 -7.30
N ALA A 61 -6.25 -12.08 -7.87
CA ALA A 61 -5.66 -11.22 -8.90
C ALA A 61 -4.38 -10.52 -8.39
N MET A 62 -4.39 -10.01 -7.15
CA MET A 62 -3.23 -9.37 -6.54
C MET A 62 -2.07 -10.34 -6.29
N VAL A 63 -2.37 -11.58 -5.88
CA VAL A 63 -1.35 -12.63 -5.75
C VAL A 63 -0.73 -12.96 -7.11
N VAL A 64 -1.55 -13.14 -8.14
CA VAL A 64 -1.06 -13.42 -9.50
C VAL A 64 -0.21 -12.28 -10.03
N LEU A 65 -0.65 -11.03 -9.82
CA LEU A 65 0.10 -9.83 -10.19
C LEU A 65 1.47 -9.78 -9.50
N GLU A 66 1.53 -9.99 -8.19
CA GLU A 66 2.79 -9.98 -7.43
C GLU A 66 3.72 -11.11 -7.88
N VAL A 67 3.21 -12.33 -8.06
CA VAL A 67 4.01 -13.45 -8.57
C VAL A 67 4.54 -13.13 -9.97
N THR A 68 3.72 -12.56 -10.85
CA THR A 68 4.14 -12.16 -12.20
C THR A 68 5.25 -11.12 -12.15
N LYS A 69 5.13 -10.09 -11.28
CA LYS A 69 6.17 -9.08 -11.09
C LYS A 69 7.47 -9.69 -10.57
N ILE A 70 7.39 -10.54 -9.56
CA ILE A 70 8.57 -11.22 -8.99
C ILE A 70 9.24 -12.07 -10.07
N THR A 71 8.49 -12.90 -10.80
CA THR A 71 9.05 -13.75 -11.87
C THR A 71 9.71 -12.91 -12.97
N TRP A 72 9.05 -11.83 -13.41
CA TRP A 72 9.56 -10.94 -14.44
C TRP A 72 10.84 -10.23 -14.00
N GLU A 73 10.85 -9.58 -12.83
CA GLU A 73 12.06 -8.90 -12.32
C GLU A 73 13.20 -9.90 -12.06
N SER A 74 12.91 -11.08 -11.50
CA SER A 74 13.92 -12.12 -11.24
C SER A 74 14.57 -12.62 -12.52
N TYR A 75 13.78 -12.83 -13.58
CA TYR A 75 14.29 -13.24 -14.87
C TYR A 75 15.31 -12.23 -15.41
N PHE A 76 14.98 -10.94 -15.35
CA PHE A 76 15.88 -9.88 -15.82
C PHE A 76 17.11 -9.69 -14.92
N ASP A 77 16.97 -9.70 -13.61
CA ASP A 77 18.13 -9.58 -12.70
C ASP A 77 19.11 -10.76 -12.87
N ILE A 78 18.60 -11.99 -13.06
CA ILE A 78 19.46 -13.16 -13.30
C ILE A 78 20.14 -13.08 -14.68
N THR A 79 19.40 -12.77 -15.74
CA THR A 79 19.93 -12.74 -17.11
C THR A 79 20.91 -11.58 -17.35
N THR A 80 20.79 -10.49 -16.59
CA THR A 80 21.74 -9.36 -16.61
C THR A 80 22.95 -9.55 -15.67
N GLY A 81 23.06 -10.72 -15.02
CA GLY A 81 24.20 -11.06 -14.16
C GLY A 81 24.15 -10.46 -12.74
N GLN A 82 23.05 -9.82 -12.35
CA GLN A 82 22.85 -9.25 -11.00
C GLN A 82 22.47 -10.32 -9.96
N GLY A 83 22.03 -11.50 -10.41
CA GLY A 83 21.54 -12.57 -9.53
C GLY A 83 20.13 -12.27 -9.01
N PHE A 84 19.65 -13.01 -8.01
CA PHE A 84 18.31 -12.76 -7.46
C PHE A 84 18.33 -11.59 -6.48
N ASN A 85 17.55 -10.54 -6.75
CA ASN A 85 17.50 -9.33 -5.93
C ASN A 85 16.62 -9.49 -4.67
N PHE A 86 17.14 -10.21 -3.68
CA PHE A 86 16.47 -10.38 -2.39
C PHE A 86 16.21 -9.06 -1.64
N GLY A 87 16.89 -7.96 -1.98
CA GLY A 87 16.78 -6.69 -1.29
C GLY A 87 15.60 -5.81 -1.72
N GLY A 88 15.07 -6.03 -2.94
CA GLY A 88 13.99 -5.20 -3.49
C GLY A 88 12.80 -5.96 -4.06
N ILE A 89 12.92 -7.28 -4.25
CA ILE A 89 11.90 -8.05 -4.98
C ILE A 89 10.85 -8.69 -4.08
N LEU A 90 11.18 -8.95 -2.80
CA LEU A 90 10.30 -9.72 -1.93
C LEU A 90 9.11 -8.86 -1.47
N PRO A 91 7.91 -9.45 -1.31
CA PRO A 91 6.71 -8.76 -0.84
C PRO A 91 6.74 -8.53 0.69
N LEU A 92 7.84 -7.97 1.18
CA LEU A 92 8.06 -7.70 2.61
C LEU A 92 7.91 -6.22 2.96
N TYR A 93 7.48 -5.36 2.03
CA TYR A 93 7.20 -3.96 2.33
C TYR A 93 5.88 -3.80 3.08
N THR A 94 5.71 -2.65 3.76
CA THR A 94 4.45 -2.35 4.46
C THR A 94 3.24 -2.36 3.52
N CYS A 95 3.41 -1.92 2.26
CA CYS A 95 2.35 -1.98 1.26
C CYS A 95 2.00 -3.43 0.86
N SER A 96 2.96 -4.36 0.90
CA SER A 96 2.75 -5.78 0.61
C SER A 96 1.83 -6.47 1.62
N LEU A 97 1.67 -5.91 2.84
CA LEU A 97 0.62 -6.33 3.79
C LEU A 97 -0.78 -6.29 3.18
N PHE A 98 -1.02 -5.46 2.17
CA PHE A 98 -2.29 -5.44 1.46
C PHE A 98 -2.61 -6.80 0.82
N ILE A 99 -1.65 -7.51 0.22
CA ILE A 99 -1.90 -8.83 -0.39
C ILE A 99 -2.36 -9.83 0.67
N TYR A 100 -1.63 -9.91 1.78
CA TYR A 100 -1.91 -10.86 2.85
C TYR A 100 -3.24 -10.54 3.55
N THR A 101 -3.45 -9.28 3.90
CA THR A 101 -4.69 -8.85 4.55
C THR A 101 -5.89 -8.96 3.62
N LEU A 102 -5.74 -8.72 2.32
CA LEU A 102 -6.82 -8.92 1.36
C LEU A 102 -7.25 -10.39 1.27
N LEU A 103 -6.30 -11.34 1.27
CA LEU A 103 -6.61 -12.78 1.38
C LEU A 103 -7.39 -13.08 2.66
N PHE A 104 -6.91 -12.63 3.82
CA PHE A 104 -7.61 -12.87 5.08
C PHE A 104 -9.00 -12.22 5.11
N ALA A 105 -9.14 -10.99 4.61
CA ALA A 105 -10.42 -10.28 4.52
C ALA A 105 -11.44 -11.00 3.62
N ALA A 106 -10.97 -11.66 2.55
CA ALA A 106 -11.83 -12.31 1.56
C ALA A 106 -12.26 -13.74 1.94
N TRP A 107 -11.39 -14.48 2.64
CA TRP A 107 -11.55 -15.93 2.85
C TRP A 107 -11.80 -16.34 4.30
N THR A 108 -11.48 -15.49 5.28
CA THR A 108 -11.72 -15.79 6.70
C THR A 108 -12.99 -15.12 7.23
N LYS A 109 -13.33 -15.40 8.49
CA LYS A 109 -14.48 -14.81 9.21
C LYS A 109 -14.07 -14.39 10.62
N GLY A 110 -14.93 -13.63 11.30
CA GLY A 110 -14.77 -13.29 12.70
C GLY A 110 -13.57 -12.35 12.95
N ARG A 111 -12.77 -12.64 13.99
CA ARG A 111 -11.69 -11.75 14.43
C ARG A 111 -10.57 -11.60 13.40
N VAL A 112 -10.17 -12.67 12.72
CA VAL A 112 -9.11 -12.64 11.70
C VAL A 112 -9.50 -11.74 10.54
N GLN A 113 -10.73 -11.93 10.03
CA GLN A 113 -11.28 -11.08 8.97
C GLN A 113 -11.34 -9.61 9.42
N LYS A 114 -11.77 -9.36 10.66
CA LYS A 114 -11.83 -8.01 11.21
C LYS A 114 -10.48 -7.33 11.25
N VAL A 115 -9.44 -8.00 11.77
CA VAL A 115 -8.06 -7.47 11.82
C VAL A 115 -7.58 -7.08 10.41
N ALA A 116 -7.82 -7.96 9.45
CA ALA A 116 -7.46 -7.72 8.05
C ALA A 116 -8.19 -6.53 7.44
N LEU A 117 -9.52 -6.45 7.62
CA LEU A 117 -10.32 -5.31 7.17
C LEU A 117 -9.91 -4.00 7.85
N SER A 118 -9.56 -4.04 9.13
CA SER A 118 -9.04 -2.90 9.86
C SER A 118 -7.73 -2.39 9.27
N PHE A 119 -6.82 -3.28 8.87
CA PHE A 119 -5.59 -2.87 8.18
C PHE A 119 -5.91 -2.20 6.85
N ILE A 120 -6.71 -2.86 5.98
CA ILE A 120 -7.04 -2.35 4.64
C ILE A 120 -7.72 -0.98 4.71
N THR A 121 -8.62 -0.76 5.67
CA THR A 121 -9.40 0.48 5.80
C THR A 121 -8.68 1.60 6.57
N THR A 122 -7.49 1.34 7.12
CA THR A 122 -6.69 2.34 7.84
C THR A 122 -5.35 2.57 7.14
N ILE A 123 -4.32 1.85 7.55
CA ILE A 123 -2.97 1.95 7.00
C ILE A 123 -2.93 1.55 5.53
N GLY A 124 -3.69 0.53 5.15
CA GLY A 124 -3.86 0.11 3.76
C GLY A 124 -4.35 1.27 2.89
N LEU A 125 -5.45 1.88 3.28
CA LEU A 125 -6.01 3.05 2.61
C LEU A 125 -4.97 4.19 2.49
N LEU A 126 -4.32 4.53 3.61
CA LEU A 126 -3.40 5.67 3.68
C LEU A 126 -2.17 5.47 2.79
N PHE A 127 -1.49 4.33 2.89
CA PHE A 127 -0.33 4.05 2.06
C PHE A 127 -0.70 3.76 0.61
N GLY A 128 -1.91 3.28 0.33
CA GLY A 128 -2.45 3.24 -1.03
C GLY A 128 -2.56 4.66 -1.61
N ALA A 129 -3.18 5.58 -0.88
CA ALA A 129 -3.36 6.97 -1.33
C ALA A 129 -2.01 7.69 -1.53
N ILE A 130 -1.10 7.59 -0.55
CA ILE A 130 0.25 8.16 -0.65
C ILE A 130 1.02 7.51 -1.81
N GLY A 131 0.93 6.19 -1.99
CA GLY A 131 1.65 5.46 -3.03
C GLY A 131 1.12 5.69 -4.45
N VAL A 132 -0.11 6.19 -4.62
CA VAL A 132 -0.61 6.69 -5.91
C VAL A 132 0.05 8.01 -6.27
N VAL A 133 0.34 8.87 -5.28
CA VAL A 133 0.98 10.18 -5.51
C VAL A 133 2.51 10.06 -5.58
N TYR A 134 3.10 9.28 -4.68
CA TYR A 134 4.53 9.00 -4.57
C TYR A 134 4.79 7.54 -4.90
N CYS A 135 4.57 7.19 -6.17
CA CYS A 135 4.74 5.82 -6.66
C CYS A 135 6.23 5.50 -6.88
N ASN A 136 6.89 4.90 -5.90
CA ASN A 136 8.34 4.63 -5.94
C ASN A 136 8.81 3.82 -7.17
N GLY A 137 7.96 2.97 -7.73
CA GLY A 137 8.27 2.26 -8.98
C GLY A 137 8.58 3.21 -10.13
N LEU A 138 7.99 4.41 -10.13
CA LEU A 138 8.19 5.42 -11.17
C LEU A 138 9.53 6.17 -11.09
N ASN A 139 10.36 5.88 -10.08
CA ASN A 139 11.76 6.33 -10.05
C ASN A 139 12.66 5.50 -10.97
N TRP A 140 12.24 4.28 -11.29
CA TRP A 140 13.02 3.31 -12.08
C TRP A 140 12.38 2.99 -13.42
N TYR A 141 11.09 3.30 -13.56
CA TYR A 141 10.27 2.90 -14.69
C TYR A 141 9.37 4.06 -15.15
N PRO A 142 9.18 4.27 -16.45
CA PRO A 142 8.12 5.13 -16.95
C PRO A 142 6.75 4.54 -16.59
N LEU A 143 5.75 5.41 -16.46
CA LEU A 143 4.39 5.01 -16.06
C LEU A 143 3.81 3.91 -16.95
N PHE A 144 3.98 4.00 -18.27
CA PHE A 144 3.46 3.05 -19.25
C PHE A 144 4.46 1.92 -19.58
N SER A 145 5.16 1.42 -18.57
CA SER A 145 5.90 0.16 -18.61
C SER A 145 5.25 -0.85 -17.66
N PHE A 146 5.64 -2.12 -17.76
CA PHE A 146 5.16 -3.16 -16.87
C PHE A 146 5.47 -2.83 -15.39
N GLY A 147 6.72 -2.45 -15.08
CA GLY A 147 7.11 -2.09 -13.71
C GLY A 147 6.37 -0.85 -13.17
N GLY A 148 6.21 0.17 -14.01
CA GLY A 148 5.48 1.39 -13.67
C GLY A 148 3.99 1.16 -13.44
N LEU A 149 3.31 0.51 -14.39
CA LEU A 149 1.88 0.18 -14.26
C LEU A 149 1.62 -0.79 -13.12
N TYR A 150 2.48 -1.79 -12.91
CA TYR A 150 2.36 -2.71 -11.79
C TYR A 150 2.31 -1.94 -10.47
N SER A 151 3.33 -1.11 -10.21
CA SER A 151 3.42 -0.37 -8.96
C SER A 151 2.25 0.60 -8.80
N PHE A 152 1.86 1.29 -9.87
CA PHE A 152 0.74 2.22 -9.85
C PHE A 152 -0.61 1.51 -9.60
N LEU A 153 -0.87 0.40 -10.29
CA LEU A 153 -2.08 -0.40 -10.13
C LEU A 153 -2.17 -1.03 -8.74
N PHE A 154 -1.03 -1.46 -8.18
CA PHE A 154 -0.97 -1.99 -6.82
C PHE A 154 -1.48 -0.97 -5.80
N HIS A 155 -0.92 0.24 -5.80
CA HIS A 155 -1.32 1.30 -4.87
C HIS A 155 -2.74 1.83 -5.15
N SER A 156 -3.13 1.93 -6.42
CA SER A 156 -4.49 2.30 -6.82
C SER A 156 -5.52 1.31 -6.28
N THR A 157 -5.25 0.01 -6.42
CA THR A 157 -6.14 -1.05 -5.93
C THR A 157 -6.25 -1.02 -4.41
N MET A 158 -5.13 -0.85 -3.72
CA MET A 158 -5.07 -0.70 -2.27
C MET A 158 -5.93 0.48 -1.79
N PHE A 159 -5.79 1.65 -2.42
CA PHE A 159 -6.57 2.84 -2.08
C PHE A 159 -8.07 2.70 -2.37
N VAL A 160 -8.42 2.28 -3.59
CA VAL A 160 -9.82 2.10 -4.02
C VAL A 160 -10.52 1.05 -3.16
N THR A 161 -9.84 -0.03 -2.79
CA THR A 161 -10.40 -1.08 -1.93
C THR A 161 -10.68 -0.57 -0.53
N GLY A 162 -9.74 0.18 0.07
CA GLY A 162 -9.95 0.81 1.38
C GLY A 162 -11.16 1.74 1.37
N MET A 163 -11.28 2.59 0.35
CA MET A 163 -12.41 3.52 0.19
C MET A 163 -13.73 2.77 -0.02
N LEU A 164 -13.73 1.72 -0.84
CA LEU A 164 -14.89 0.88 -1.10
C LEU A 164 -15.45 0.33 0.21
N LEU A 165 -14.60 -0.31 1.01
CA LEU A 165 -15.00 -0.94 2.27
C LEU A 165 -15.56 0.05 3.29
N LEU A 166 -15.00 1.26 3.35
CA LEU A 166 -15.46 2.33 4.24
C LEU A 166 -16.81 2.91 3.79
N ILE A 167 -16.93 3.28 2.51
CA ILE A 167 -18.12 3.98 1.98
C ILE A 167 -19.32 3.05 1.90
N THR A 168 -19.14 1.77 1.53
CA THR A 168 -20.23 0.79 1.53
C THR A 168 -20.56 0.27 2.93
N GLN A 169 -19.91 0.77 3.99
CA GLN A 169 -20.06 0.28 5.37
C GLN A 169 -19.85 -1.24 5.47
N TYR A 170 -18.96 -1.79 4.65
CA TYR A 170 -18.57 -3.19 4.76
C TYR A 170 -17.75 -3.40 6.04
N HIS A 171 -16.88 -2.45 6.37
CA HIS A 171 -16.17 -2.38 7.62
C HIS A 171 -16.13 -0.95 8.15
N GLU A 172 -16.38 -0.79 9.46
CA GLU A 172 -16.26 0.49 10.14
C GLU A 172 -15.17 0.40 11.20
N PRO A 173 -14.03 1.08 11.03
CA PRO A 173 -12.93 0.94 11.97
C PRO A 173 -13.24 1.65 13.31
N GLU A 174 -12.90 0.97 14.39
CA GLU A 174 -12.98 1.42 15.77
C GLU A 174 -11.61 1.90 16.27
N TRP A 175 -11.57 2.74 17.30
CA TRP A 175 -10.29 3.21 17.84
C TRP A 175 -9.35 2.08 18.27
N LYS A 176 -9.88 1.01 18.87
CA LYS A 176 -9.10 -0.19 19.23
C LYS A 176 -8.49 -0.91 18.02
N ASP A 177 -9.02 -0.69 16.82
CA ASP A 177 -8.49 -1.29 15.61
C ASP A 177 -7.10 -0.75 15.26
N SER A 178 -6.72 0.44 15.72
CA SER A 178 -5.35 0.96 15.59
C SER A 178 -4.30 0.09 16.30
N LEU A 179 -4.71 -0.69 17.30
CA LEU A 179 -3.84 -1.69 17.94
C LEU A 179 -3.92 -3.04 17.22
N TRP A 180 -5.11 -3.44 16.77
CA TRP A 180 -5.30 -4.72 16.08
C TRP A 180 -4.51 -4.83 14.79
N ILE A 181 -4.31 -3.71 14.07
CA ILE A 181 -3.46 -3.69 12.87
C ILE A 181 -2.00 -4.02 13.14
N MET A 182 -1.54 -3.97 14.40
CA MET A 182 -0.18 -4.36 14.75
C MET A 182 0.05 -5.85 14.56
N ILE A 183 -1.00 -6.69 14.56
CA ILE A 183 -0.84 -8.13 14.33
C ILE A 183 -0.22 -8.42 12.96
N PRO A 184 -0.81 -8.00 11.81
CA PRO A 184 -0.19 -8.25 10.50
C PRO A 184 1.17 -7.54 10.36
N VAL A 185 1.33 -6.34 10.91
CA VAL A 185 2.62 -5.61 10.91
C VAL A 185 3.71 -6.42 11.60
N LEU A 186 3.48 -6.89 12.82
CA LEU A 186 4.45 -7.66 13.60
C LEU A 186 4.74 -9.01 12.94
N LEU A 187 3.72 -9.70 12.40
CA LEU A 187 3.92 -10.96 11.70
C LEU A 187 4.82 -10.83 10.48
N LEU A 188 4.64 -9.78 9.65
CA LEU A 188 5.53 -9.55 8.51
C LEU A 188 6.93 -9.13 8.96
N SER A 189 7.03 -8.37 10.06
CA SER A 189 8.30 -7.90 10.62
C SER A 189 9.22 -9.03 11.06
N VAL A 190 8.68 -10.18 11.49
CA VAL A 190 9.46 -11.40 11.77
C VAL A 190 10.29 -11.85 10.57
N PHE A 191 9.80 -11.61 9.35
CA PHE A 191 10.52 -11.93 8.11
C PHE A 191 11.32 -10.74 7.58
N ALA A 192 10.76 -9.53 7.64
CA ALA A 192 11.40 -8.31 7.12
C ALA A 192 12.70 -7.97 7.87
N ILE A 193 12.73 -8.11 9.19
CA ILE A 193 13.91 -7.75 10.00
C ILE A 193 15.12 -8.63 9.63
N PRO A 194 15.05 -9.98 9.65
CA PRO A 194 16.18 -10.80 9.21
C PRO A 194 16.58 -10.53 7.75
N ALA A 195 15.62 -10.31 6.86
CA ALA A 195 15.88 -9.99 5.46
C ALA A 195 16.70 -8.70 5.32
N ASN A 196 16.34 -7.65 6.07
CA ASN A 196 17.07 -6.38 6.07
C ASN A 196 18.52 -6.55 6.52
N TYR A 197 18.78 -7.31 7.58
CA TYR A 197 20.15 -7.58 8.03
C TYR A 197 20.94 -8.45 7.05
N ARG A 198 20.29 -9.42 6.39
CA ARG A 198 20.96 -10.37 5.50
C ARG A 198 21.31 -9.78 4.13
N TRP A 199 20.46 -8.89 3.61
CA TRP A 199 20.58 -8.38 2.24
C TRP A 199 20.74 -6.87 2.15
N SER A 200 20.97 -6.19 3.28
CA SER A 200 21.02 -4.73 3.35
C SER A 200 19.78 -4.06 2.74
N ALA A 201 18.64 -4.75 2.86
CA ALA A 201 17.35 -4.28 2.41
C ALA A 201 16.76 -3.30 3.42
N ASP A 202 15.66 -2.65 3.03
CA ASP A 202 14.92 -1.77 3.93
C ASP A 202 13.41 -2.00 3.87
N TYR A 203 13.05 -3.26 3.99
CA TYR A 203 11.67 -3.69 4.10
C TYR A 203 11.00 -3.06 5.32
N MET A 204 9.80 -2.54 5.10
CA MET A 204 8.99 -1.80 6.08
C MET A 204 9.70 -0.58 6.70
N LEU A 205 10.79 -0.09 6.08
CA LEU A 205 11.63 1.00 6.61
C LEU A 205 12.22 0.68 7.99
N LEU A 206 12.50 -0.59 8.28
CA LEU A 206 12.95 -1.04 9.61
C LEU A 206 14.46 -0.99 9.80
N TYR A 207 15.23 -0.62 8.76
CA TYR A 207 16.67 -0.64 8.77
C TYR A 207 17.30 0.73 8.49
N SER A 208 17.07 1.33 7.33
CA SER A 208 17.74 2.58 6.91
C SER A 208 16.83 3.78 6.77
N GLY A 209 15.50 3.61 6.73
CA GLY A 209 14.56 4.70 6.44
C GLY A 209 14.57 5.16 4.99
N SER A 210 15.11 4.36 4.08
CA SER A 210 15.42 4.71 2.71
C SER A 210 14.22 5.26 1.95
N GLY A 211 14.43 6.40 1.29
CA GLY A 211 13.41 7.11 0.52
C GLY A 211 12.57 8.09 1.34
N VAL A 212 12.83 8.23 2.64
CA VAL A 212 12.20 9.24 3.50
C VAL A 212 13.30 9.97 4.30
N PRO A 213 13.71 11.19 3.90
CA PRO A 213 14.91 11.85 4.46
C PRO A 213 14.93 11.93 5.99
N ILE A 214 13.81 12.28 6.60
CA ILE A 214 13.72 12.34 8.07
C ILE A 214 13.93 10.97 8.73
N TYR A 215 13.52 9.87 8.11
CA TYR A 215 13.75 8.53 8.63
C TYR A 215 15.19 8.07 8.40
N GLU A 216 15.81 8.47 7.29
CA GLU A 216 17.24 8.21 7.03
C GLU A 216 18.12 8.88 8.08
N GLU A 217 17.87 10.16 8.38
CA GLU A 217 18.60 10.90 9.42
C GLU A 217 18.44 10.26 10.81
N ILE A 218 17.20 9.89 11.18
CA ILE A 218 16.95 9.23 12.47
C ILE A 218 17.62 7.85 12.52
N ALA A 219 17.55 7.07 11.43
CA ALA A 219 18.16 5.75 11.36
C ALA A 219 19.70 5.81 11.45
N ALA A 220 20.31 6.78 10.77
CA ALA A 220 21.75 7.03 10.82
C ALA A 220 22.18 7.42 12.24
N ALA A 221 21.51 8.40 12.84
CA ALA A 221 21.80 8.84 14.22
C ALA A 221 21.60 7.71 15.25
N ALA A 222 20.58 6.86 15.06
CA ALA A 222 20.36 5.69 15.90
C ALA A 222 21.47 4.64 15.72
N ALA A 223 21.94 4.42 14.49
CA ALA A 223 23.02 3.48 14.20
C ALA A 223 24.35 3.92 14.82
N GLU A 224 24.72 5.19 14.69
CA GLU A 224 25.93 5.76 15.31
C GLU A 224 25.98 5.57 16.83
N LYS A 225 24.82 5.62 17.48
CA LYS A 225 24.67 5.46 18.94
C LYS A 225 24.44 4.01 19.39
N GLY A 226 24.44 3.04 18.48
CA GLY A 226 24.12 1.64 18.80
C GLY A 226 22.66 1.39 19.18
N LEU A 227 21.75 2.32 18.83
CA LEU A 227 20.33 2.32 19.18
C LEU A 227 19.42 1.86 18.03
N ARG A 228 19.95 1.10 17.06
CA ARG A 228 19.20 0.65 15.87
C ARG A 228 17.92 -0.11 16.19
N PHE A 229 17.91 -0.89 17.28
CA PHE A 229 16.69 -1.55 17.78
C PHE A 229 15.58 -0.54 18.16
N LEU A 230 15.91 0.59 18.76
CA LEU A 230 14.94 1.63 19.11
C LEU A 230 14.33 2.27 17.86
N TYR A 231 15.13 2.46 16.81
CA TYR A 231 14.63 2.90 15.51
C TYR A 231 13.62 1.89 14.93
N THR A 232 13.97 0.60 14.92
CA THR A 232 13.05 -0.46 14.48
C THR A 232 11.74 -0.43 15.29
N LEU A 233 11.79 -0.31 16.63
CA LEU A 233 10.59 -0.21 17.47
C LEU A 233 9.76 1.04 17.13
N LEU A 234 10.41 2.19 16.94
CA LEU A 234 9.76 3.43 16.55
C LEU A 234 8.98 3.23 15.24
N MET A 235 9.63 2.65 14.23
CA MET A 235 9.03 2.40 12.92
C MET A 235 7.88 1.39 12.96
N LEU A 236 7.89 0.44 13.87
CA LEU A 236 6.73 -0.43 14.09
C LEU A 236 5.58 0.36 14.72
N ILE A 237 5.85 1.12 15.78
CA ILE A 237 4.82 1.85 16.55
C ILE A 237 4.18 2.99 15.75
N THR A 238 4.87 3.58 14.76
CA THR A 238 4.33 4.67 13.91
C THR A 238 3.03 4.29 13.17
N HIS A 239 2.77 3.00 12.95
CA HIS A 239 1.53 2.52 12.35
C HIS A 239 0.29 2.85 13.21
N ILE A 240 0.43 2.92 14.54
CA ILE A 240 -0.68 3.21 15.45
C ILE A 240 -1.22 4.65 15.26
N PRO A 241 -0.42 5.73 15.38
CA PRO A 241 -0.91 7.09 15.19
C PRO A 241 -1.43 7.33 13.77
N LEU A 242 -0.82 6.72 12.74
CA LEU A 242 -1.32 6.79 11.37
C LEU A 242 -2.70 6.15 11.22
N ALA A 243 -2.94 5.00 11.86
CA ALA A 243 -4.26 4.38 11.86
C ALA A 243 -5.29 5.22 12.62
N CYS A 244 -4.90 5.79 13.77
CA CYS A 244 -5.73 6.72 14.53
C CYS A 244 -6.14 7.94 13.69
N LEU A 245 -5.22 8.50 12.90
CA LEU A 245 -5.53 9.61 11.99
C LEU A 245 -6.64 9.23 11.00
N VAL A 246 -6.52 8.09 10.33
CA VAL A 246 -7.53 7.63 9.36
C VAL A 246 -8.87 7.36 10.04
N ILE A 247 -8.87 6.73 11.21
CA ILE A 247 -10.07 6.48 12.01
C ILE A 247 -10.75 7.80 12.39
N GLY A 248 -9.97 8.79 12.84
CA GLY A 248 -10.45 10.12 13.19
C GLY A 248 -11.13 10.82 12.01
N VAL A 249 -10.49 10.82 10.84
CA VAL A 249 -11.05 11.37 9.60
C VAL A 249 -12.35 10.66 9.22
N ALA A 250 -12.37 9.33 9.21
CA ALA A 250 -13.56 8.56 8.85
C ALA A 250 -14.75 8.85 9.78
N LYS A 251 -14.49 8.94 11.10
CA LYS A 251 -15.52 9.30 12.09
C LYS A 251 -16.00 10.74 11.92
N PHE A 252 -15.09 11.68 11.65
CA PHE A 252 -15.43 13.09 11.39
C PHE A 252 -16.32 13.25 10.15
N VAL A 253 -15.97 12.61 9.03
CA VAL A 253 -16.79 12.62 7.80
C VAL A 253 -18.19 12.07 8.08
N LYS A 254 -18.30 10.95 8.79
CA LYS A 254 -19.60 10.36 9.18
C LYS A 254 -20.42 11.28 10.08
N TRP A 255 -19.77 11.97 11.02
CA TRP A 255 -20.42 12.96 11.89
C TRP A 255 -20.94 14.16 11.09
N SER A 256 -20.12 14.73 10.20
CA SER A 256 -20.48 15.87 9.34
C SER A 256 -21.67 15.54 8.43
N ALA A 257 -21.67 14.35 7.80
CA ALA A 257 -22.77 13.91 6.95
C ALA A 257 -24.09 13.75 7.72
N LYS A 258 -24.05 13.29 8.98
CA LYS A 258 -25.25 13.21 9.85
C LYS A 258 -25.77 14.59 10.23
N LYS A 259 -24.88 15.56 10.48
CA LYS A 259 -25.26 16.94 10.84
C LYS A 259 -25.95 17.65 9.67
N ILE A 260 -25.47 17.46 8.44
CA ILE A 260 -26.08 18.01 7.22
C ILE A 260 -27.52 17.47 7.04
N LYS A 261 -27.73 16.15 7.19
CA LYS A 261 -29.07 15.53 7.06
C LYS A 261 -30.06 15.95 8.14
N LYS A 262 -29.58 16.44 9.29
CA LYS A 262 -30.43 16.90 10.41
C LYS A 262 -30.81 18.37 10.32
N LYS A 263 -30.20 19.15 9.43
CA LYS A 263 -30.64 20.53 9.20
C LYS A 263 -31.95 20.43 8.40
N PRO A 264 -33.11 20.83 8.95
CA PRO A 264 -34.34 20.83 8.18
C PRO A 264 -34.13 21.69 6.94
N SER A 265 -34.63 21.22 5.80
CA SER A 265 -34.90 22.08 4.65
C SER A 265 -35.77 23.21 5.17
N GLY A 266 -35.17 24.38 5.43
CA GLY A 266 -35.93 25.58 5.77
C GLY A 266 -36.86 25.89 4.61
N ASP A 267 -38.09 26.19 4.99
CA ASP A 267 -39.19 26.70 4.16
C ASP A 267 -38.78 27.89 3.28
#